data_AF-A0A5M6CTK3-F1
#
_entry.id   AF-A0A5M6CTK3-F1
#
_cell.length_a   1.000
_cell.length_b   1.000
_cell.length_c   1.000
_cell.angle_alpha   90.00
_cell.angle_beta   90.00
_cell.angle_gamma   90.00
#
_symmetry.space_group_name_H-M   'P 1'
#
loop_
_entity.id
_entity.type
_entity.pdbx_description
1 polymer ?
#
loop_
_entity_poly.entity_id
_entity_poly.type
_entity_poly.pdbx_seq_one_letter_code
_entity_poly.pdbx_strand_id
1 'polypeptide(L)'
;MASANVPFSVTSGHAAQRSPTSPTTATASGIPASTQPDAESELLRQLFTLAKVRCVIRLDRDGDGARTNVASLYRDIGDTPAIREADPLTSACVLAVDTGREQVRRLLSPQRLLLAIPSECSPEGPTAIGLLIEQPDDETATIAGLRDSVIAYARRKLREAVSRSEVVAKHSAATVELLQEMLESDSTPRACQSLAARLADHLALRRVIVALTATPGARPRIAAFSDTSQIQSETPLTRAVVAAMEETIRGGELVCQTPGRESGADRQFLSQLAEMESATILAMPLESSGALIAVMDPDQSSEPSYRFLASAQPALSAAIGCIHRGSGAHRMRAVREGVRSKATIFVALTVACLMIAMATPVPYRVECQAQIEPRVRRLVAAPFDATLEECHVAPGDLVAQGDLLASLDGRELRWERASVQADFDKATKKRDSAQASRDYAGQRIAQLEIERLQLQLDLLDRRIGQIEIRSPMDGIVVAGDLQRVQGAPLSTGENLFEIAPLDEMTIETEIPDEKLAFLRSGQLIRLRLDAYPDRQWQTTIDSINPRSEIRDDQNVFIAESLLANDQSSFRPGMKGQVKVDVGKRRLGWILFHRPWSSLSRWFWW
;
A
#
# COMPACT_ATOMS: atom_id res chain seq x y z
N MET A 1 -28.61 8.04 -51.04
CA MET A 1 -29.54 7.28 -50.19
C MET A 1 -29.10 7.52 -48.75
N ALA A 2 -29.56 8.62 -48.17
CA ALA A 2 -30.77 8.72 -47.34
C ALA A 2 -30.36 8.55 -45.86
N SER A 3 -30.13 9.61 -45.08
CA SER A 3 -31.08 10.62 -44.56
C SER A 3 -31.97 10.13 -43.42
N ALA A 4 -31.75 10.67 -42.21
CA ALA A 4 -32.77 11.12 -41.24
C ALA A 4 -32.01 11.79 -40.06
N ASN A 5 -31.89 13.13 -39.99
CA ASN A 5 -32.82 14.13 -39.41
C ASN A 5 -33.17 13.86 -37.92
N VAL A 6 -32.68 14.62 -36.91
CA VAL A 6 -32.91 16.05 -36.52
C VAL A 6 -34.38 16.25 -36.05
N PRO A 7 -34.74 16.90 -34.91
CA PRO A 7 -34.44 18.33 -34.60
C PRO A 7 -34.39 18.87 -33.13
N PHE A 8 -33.79 20.08 -33.00
CA PHE A 8 -34.15 21.27 -32.18
C PHE A 8 -34.24 21.16 -30.62
N SER A 9 -34.05 22.20 -29.78
CA SER A 9 -34.11 23.66 -29.93
C SER A 9 -33.34 24.39 -28.80
N VAL A 10 -32.97 25.62 -29.09
CA VAL A 10 -32.45 26.68 -28.20
C VAL A 10 -33.61 27.38 -27.47
N THR A 11 -33.48 27.64 -26.16
CA THR A 11 -34.08 28.84 -25.56
C THR A 11 -33.33 29.34 -24.32
N SER A 12 -33.13 30.66 -24.32
CA SER A 12 -32.56 31.57 -23.34
C SER A 12 -33.20 31.57 -21.95
N GLY A 13 -32.40 31.82 -20.90
CA GLY A 13 -32.89 32.06 -19.55
C GLY A 13 -31.90 32.83 -18.66
N HIS A 14 -31.92 34.16 -18.83
CA HIS A 14 -31.62 35.21 -17.84
C HIS A 14 -30.48 35.01 -16.81
N ALA A 15 -29.37 35.70 -17.09
CA ALA A 15 -28.46 36.22 -16.08
C ALA A 15 -29.15 37.35 -15.29
N ALA A 16 -29.45 37.11 -14.02
CA ALA A 16 -29.86 38.15 -13.08
C ALA A 16 -28.68 38.49 -12.15
N GLN A 17 -28.06 39.63 -12.44
CA GLN A 17 -27.25 40.39 -11.50
C GLN A 17 -28.07 40.68 -10.25
N ARG A 18 -27.55 40.35 -9.06
CA ARG A 18 -27.95 41.01 -7.82
C ARG A 18 -26.70 41.46 -7.07
N SER A 19 -26.70 42.77 -6.86
CA SER A 19 -25.76 43.63 -6.15
C SER A 19 -25.55 43.21 -4.69
N PRO A 20 -24.44 43.63 -4.06
CA PRO A 20 -24.17 43.41 -2.65
C PRO A 20 -25.05 44.35 -1.82
N THR A 21 -26.00 43.78 -1.07
CA THR A 21 -26.70 44.50 -0.02
C THR A 21 -25.83 44.57 1.22
N SER A 22 -25.61 45.79 1.68
CA SER A 22 -25.03 46.25 2.93
C SER A 22 -25.40 45.41 4.17
N PRO A 23 -24.49 45.30 5.17
CA PRO A 23 -24.79 44.63 6.42
C PRO A 23 -25.76 45.47 7.25
N THR A 24 -26.93 44.90 7.51
CA THR A 24 -27.92 45.40 8.46
C THR A 24 -27.34 45.33 9.87
N THR A 25 -27.26 46.49 10.50
CA THR A 25 -27.01 46.71 11.92
C THR A 25 -28.05 45.94 12.73
N ALA A 26 -27.65 44.78 13.28
CA ALA A 26 -28.41 44.06 14.28
C ALA A 26 -27.95 44.51 15.67
N THR A 27 -28.89 45.09 16.38
CA THR A 27 -28.81 45.70 17.70
C THR A 27 -28.52 44.63 18.77
N ALA A 28 -27.27 44.52 19.23
CA ALA A 28 -26.94 43.75 20.42
C ALA A 28 -27.22 44.58 21.68
N SER A 29 -28.50 44.59 22.08
CA SER A 29 -28.97 45.02 23.39
C SER A 29 -28.73 43.89 24.38
N GLY A 30 -27.79 44.06 25.33
CA GLY A 30 -27.62 43.05 26.37
C GLY A 30 -26.35 43.14 27.22
N ILE A 31 -25.95 44.34 27.65
CA ILE A 31 -24.98 44.49 28.76
C ILE A 31 -25.59 45.47 29.76
N PRO A 32 -25.68 45.15 31.06
CA PRO A 32 -26.15 46.11 32.05
C PRO A 32 -25.17 47.29 32.11
N ALA A 33 -25.66 48.48 31.80
CA ALA A 33 -24.94 49.72 32.04
C ALA A 33 -24.60 49.77 33.55
N SER A 34 -23.32 49.67 33.86
CA SER A 34 -22.81 49.93 35.21
C SER A 34 -23.22 51.35 35.58
N THR A 35 -24.19 51.47 36.50
CA THR A 35 -24.62 52.71 37.13
C THR A 35 -23.52 53.23 38.05
N GLN A 36 -22.49 53.81 37.44
CA GLN A 36 -21.53 54.66 38.10
C GLN A 36 -21.72 56.06 37.51
N PRO A 37 -21.94 57.10 38.32
CA PRO A 37 -22.20 58.45 37.82
C PRO A 37 -21.05 58.86 36.90
N ASP A 38 -21.40 59.26 35.69
CA ASP A 38 -20.45 59.55 34.62
C ASP A 38 -19.43 60.57 35.13
N ALA A 39 -18.15 60.24 35.06
CA ALA A 39 -17.03 61.07 35.53
C ALA A 39 -17.12 62.52 35.03
N GLU A 40 -17.69 62.68 33.84
CA GLU A 40 -17.97 63.91 33.13
C GLU A 40 -19.12 64.71 33.77
N SER A 41 -20.18 64.03 34.23
CA SER A 41 -21.32 64.66 34.90
C SER A 41 -20.97 65.24 36.27
N GLU A 42 -20.04 64.62 37.01
CA GLU A 42 -19.57 65.11 38.31
C GLU A 42 -18.58 66.27 38.16
N LEU A 43 -17.71 66.23 37.15
CA LEU A 43 -16.84 67.35 36.81
C LEU A 43 -17.65 68.57 36.37
N LEU A 44 -18.64 68.38 35.50
CA LEU A 44 -19.53 69.46 35.10
C LEU A 44 -20.25 70.05 36.32
N ARG A 45 -20.76 69.22 37.25
CA ARG A 45 -21.33 69.70 38.51
C ARG A 45 -20.34 70.52 39.35
N GLN A 46 -19.10 70.08 39.50
CA GLN A 46 -18.05 70.78 40.25
C GLN A 46 -17.61 72.09 39.58
N LEU A 47 -17.46 72.09 38.25
CA LEU A 47 -17.14 73.30 37.47
C LEU A 47 -18.26 74.34 37.56
N PHE A 48 -19.52 73.91 37.55
CA PHE A 48 -20.67 74.80 37.76
C PHE A 48 -20.84 75.30 39.21
N THR A 49 -20.18 74.67 40.20
CA THR A 49 -20.23 75.11 41.61
C THR A 49 -19.07 76.02 42.01
N LEU A 50 -17.92 75.93 41.34
CA LEU A 50 -16.71 76.67 41.71
C LEU A 50 -16.60 78.07 41.10
N ALA A 51 -17.38 78.37 40.05
CA ALA A 51 -17.50 79.72 39.49
C ALA A 51 -18.85 79.86 38.77
N LYS A 52 -19.29 81.10 38.53
CA LYS A 52 -20.45 81.46 37.68
C LYS A 52 -20.17 81.10 36.20
N VAL A 53 -19.89 79.82 35.93
CA VAL A 53 -19.60 79.28 34.60
C VAL A 53 -20.92 79.12 33.85
N ARG A 54 -21.08 79.85 32.73
CA ARG A 54 -22.30 79.76 31.92
C ARG A 54 -22.20 78.78 30.75
N CYS A 55 -20.98 78.57 30.24
CA CYS A 55 -20.77 77.80 29.02
C CYS A 55 -19.48 77.00 29.09
N VAL A 56 -19.57 75.73 28.68
CA VAL A 56 -18.44 74.83 28.48
C VAL A 56 -18.45 74.38 27.02
N ILE A 57 -17.36 74.64 26.31
CA ILE A 57 -17.14 74.17 24.94
C ILE A 57 -16.00 73.17 24.93
N ARG A 58 -16.26 71.97 24.42
CA ARG A 58 -15.20 71.02 24.07
C ARG A 58 -15.01 71.02 22.55
N LEU A 59 -13.76 71.18 22.13
CA LEU A 59 -13.36 70.95 20.75
C LEU A 59 -12.70 69.57 20.65
N ASP A 60 -13.29 68.71 19.82
CA ASP A 60 -12.69 67.43 19.42
C ASP A 60 -12.21 67.46 17.98
N ARG A 61 -11.31 66.52 17.64
CA ARG A 61 -10.71 66.44 16.31
C ARG A 61 -11.32 65.25 15.56
N ASP A 62 -12.11 65.52 14.52
CA ASP A 62 -12.62 64.46 13.64
C ASP A 62 -11.48 63.86 12.79
N GLY A 63 -11.58 62.56 12.51
CA GLY A 63 -10.56 61.73 11.83
C GLY A 63 -10.17 62.14 10.41
N ASP A 64 -10.76 63.19 9.85
CA ASP A 64 -10.46 63.76 8.52
C ASP A 64 -9.68 65.08 8.57
N GLY A 65 -9.18 65.50 9.74
CA GLY A 65 -8.29 66.67 9.86
C GLY A 65 -8.98 68.04 9.72
N ALA A 66 -10.30 68.07 9.52
CA ALA A 66 -11.11 69.28 9.59
C ALA A 66 -11.48 69.60 11.06
N ARG A 67 -11.22 70.84 11.50
CA ARG A 67 -11.51 71.32 12.86
C ARG A 67 -12.99 71.65 13.02
N THR A 68 -13.85 70.66 13.18
CA THR A 68 -15.28 70.91 13.44
C THR A 68 -15.91 69.76 14.24
N ASN A 69 -16.08 69.96 15.55
CA ASN A 69 -17.38 69.77 16.21
C ASN A 69 -17.34 70.32 17.64
N VAL A 70 -18.33 71.15 17.96
CA VAL A 70 -18.55 71.75 19.28
C VAL A 70 -19.56 70.85 20.01
N ALA A 71 -19.07 70.02 20.93
CA ALA A 71 -19.97 69.39 21.91
C ALA A 71 -20.35 70.45 22.94
N SER A 72 -21.45 71.17 22.69
CA SER A 72 -21.95 72.21 23.59
C SER A 72 -22.90 71.62 24.64
N LEU A 73 -22.50 71.66 25.91
CA LEU A 73 -23.38 71.40 27.05
C LEU A 73 -23.79 72.74 27.67
N TYR A 74 -25.05 73.13 27.49
CA TYR A 74 -25.64 74.34 28.08
C TYR A 74 -26.44 73.99 29.33
N ARG A 75 -26.34 74.79 30.40
CA ARG A 75 -27.37 74.80 31.45
C ARG A 75 -28.11 76.15 31.47
N ASP A 76 -29.40 75.96 31.26
CA ASP A 76 -30.58 76.82 31.16
C ASP A 76 -30.69 78.01 32.14
N ILE A 77 -30.81 79.24 31.60
CA ILE A 77 -31.71 80.33 32.07
C ILE A 77 -32.05 81.24 30.86
N GLY A 78 -33.22 81.04 30.26
CA GLY A 78 -34.14 82.11 29.83
C GLY A 78 -33.78 83.06 28.66
N ASP A 79 -32.56 83.09 28.15
CA ASP A 79 -32.19 83.85 26.94
C ASP A 79 -31.10 83.08 26.20
N THR A 80 -31.33 82.77 24.93
CA THR A 80 -30.28 82.31 24.00
C THR A 80 -29.17 83.37 23.98
N PRO A 81 -27.98 83.13 24.58
CA PRO A 81 -26.88 84.06 24.42
C PRO A 81 -26.44 83.96 22.97
N ALA A 82 -26.47 85.10 22.30
CA ALA A 82 -26.31 85.22 20.87
C ALA A 82 -25.14 84.40 20.31
N ILE A 83 -25.37 83.83 19.12
CA ILE A 83 -24.40 83.25 18.17
C ILE A 83 -23.10 84.09 18.02
N ARG A 84 -23.11 85.37 18.44
CA ARG A 84 -21.95 86.28 18.48
C ARG A 84 -20.83 85.91 19.47
N GLU A 85 -21.05 85.04 20.45
CA GLU A 85 -20.07 84.75 21.52
C GLU A 85 -19.39 83.37 21.41
N ALA A 86 -19.78 82.53 20.45
CA ALA A 86 -19.13 81.24 20.19
C ALA A 86 -17.77 81.38 19.48
N ASP A 87 -17.61 82.39 18.62
CA ASP A 87 -16.38 82.61 17.84
C ASP A 87 -15.15 82.98 18.69
N PRO A 88 -15.24 83.87 19.70
CA PRO A 88 -14.11 84.19 20.57
C PRO A 88 -13.66 83.00 21.43
N LEU A 89 -14.59 82.18 21.91
CA LEU A 89 -14.29 81.01 22.74
C LEU A 89 -13.69 79.88 21.90
N THR A 90 -14.27 79.62 20.72
CA THR A 90 -13.75 78.63 19.76
C THR A 90 -12.35 79.01 19.29
N SER A 91 -12.12 80.29 18.95
CA SER A 91 -10.78 80.77 18.57
C SER A 91 -9.77 80.68 19.71
N ALA A 92 -10.17 80.95 20.96
CA ALA A 92 -9.30 80.76 22.13
C ALA A 92 -8.94 79.28 22.34
N CYS A 93 -9.88 78.35 22.17
CA CYS A 93 -9.63 76.92 22.26
C CYS A 93 -8.73 76.41 21.12
N VAL A 94 -8.93 76.89 19.89
CA VAL A 94 -8.05 76.58 18.76
C VAL A 94 -6.62 77.08 19.03
N LEU A 95 -6.48 78.31 19.52
CA LEU A 95 -5.17 78.88 19.85
C LEU A 95 -4.52 78.14 21.03
N ALA A 96 -5.31 77.68 22.00
CA ALA A 96 -4.83 76.87 23.11
C ALA A 96 -4.28 75.52 22.64
N VAL A 97 -4.97 74.83 21.72
CA VAL A 97 -4.49 73.60 21.06
C VAL A 97 -3.21 73.86 20.27
N ASP A 98 -3.17 74.94 19.47
CA ASP A 98 -2.04 75.26 18.60
C ASP A 98 -0.78 75.68 19.37
N THR A 99 -0.95 76.37 20.50
CA THR A 99 0.18 76.87 21.31
C THR A 99 0.58 75.93 22.44
N GLY A 100 -0.27 74.96 22.79
CA GLY A 100 -0.09 74.10 23.97
C GLY A 100 -0.12 74.87 25.30
N ARG A 101 -0.62 76.12 25.31
CA ARG A 101 -0.69 76.98 26.49
C ARG A 101 -2.12 77.44 26.74
N GLU A 102 -2.46 77.62 28.01
CA GLU A 102 -3.75 78.18 28.41
C GLU A 102 -3.94 79.59 27.84
N GLN A 103 -5.14 79.88 27.35
CA GLN A 103 -5.51 81.18 26.80
C GLN A 103 -6.52 81.84 27.72
N VAL A 104 -6.12 82.98 28.28
CA VAL A 104 -6.99 83.81 29.11
C VAL A 104 -7.29 85.09 28.35
N ARG A 105 -8.57 85.35 28.05
CA ARG A 105 -9.01 86.59 27.42
C ARG A 105 -10.09 87.26 28.25
N ARG A 106 -9.90 88.55 28.51
CA ARG A 106 -10.91 89.38 29.18
C ARG A 106 -11.75 90.10 28.13
N LEU A 107 -13.07 89.99 28.23
CA LEU A 107 -14.02 90.76 27.46
C LEU A 107 -14.42 92.00 28.26
N LEU A 108 -14.34 93.17 27.63
CA LEU A 108 -14.43 94.47 28.31
C LEU A 108 -15.87 94.92 28.60
N SER A 109 -16.90 94.29 28.01
CA SER A 109 -18.31 94.58 28.28
C SER A 109 -19.22 93.48 27.75
N PRO A 110 -19.97 92.75 28.60
CA PRO A 110 -19.88 92.71 30.07
C PRO A 110 -18.54 92.11 30.55
N GLN A 111 -18.15 92.36 31.82
CA GLN A 111 -16.93 91.80 32.43
C GLN A 111 -16.99 90.27 32.48
N ARG A 112 -16.40 89.64 31.46
CA ARG A 112 -16.34 88.18 31.31
C ARG A 112 -14.92 87.72 31.06
N LEU A 113 -14.58 86.58 31.64
CA LEU A 113 -13.30 85.90 31.45
C LEU A 113 -13.52 84.66 30.57
N LEU A 114 -12.79 84.58 29.48
CA LEU A 114 -12.66 83.40 28.64
C LEU A 114 -11.39 82.67 29.05
N LEU A 115 -11.52 81.40 29.44
CA LEU A 115 -10.40 80.52 29.76
C LEU A 115 -10.47 79.31 28.84
N ALA A 116 -9.46 79.12 28.00
CA ALA A 116 -9.31 77.92 27.20
C ALA A 116 -8.06 77.15 27.64
N ILE A 117 -8.25 75.89 28.02
CA ILE A 117 -7.19 75.02 28.50
C ILE A 117 -7.01 73.87 27.50
N PRO A 118 -5.79 73.67 26.95
CA PRO A 118 -5.53 72.51 26.11
C PRO A 118 -5.52 71.22 26.96
N SER A 119 -6.10 70.17 26.42
CA SER A 119 -6.20 68.84 27.01
C SER A 119 -5.65 67.82 26.02
N GLU A 120 -4.52 67.21 26.37
CA GLU A 120 -3.84 66.17 25.57
C GLU A 120 -4.40 64.75 25.83
N CYS A 121 -5.51 64.63 26.57
CA CYS A 121 -6.00 63.35 27.07
C CYS A 121 -7.05 62.64 26.18
N SER A 122 -7.23 63.04 24.93
CA SER A 122 -8.09 62.32 23.98
C SER A 122 -7.27 61.41 23.07
N PRO A 123 -7.66 60.14 22.88
CA PRO A 123 -7.00 59.24 21.92
C PRO A 123 -7.14 59.72 20.46
N GLU A 124 -8.04 60.67 20.19
CA GLU A 124 -8.35 61.22 18.86
C GLU A 124 -7.56 62.50 18.52
N GLY A 125 -6.74 63.01 19.46
CA GLY A 125 -5.83 64.15 19.25
C GLY A 125 -5.90 65.21 20.35
N PRO A 126 -5.12 66.30 20.22
CA PRO A 126 -5.15 67.38 21.20
C PRO A 126 -6.51 68.10 21.16
N THR A 127 -7.17 68.15 22.32
CA THR A 127 -8.47 68.80 22.52
C THR A 127 -8.30 70.07 23.35
N ALA A 128 -9.30 70.94 23.43
CA ALA A 128 -9.32 72.03 24.41
C ALA A 128 -10.70 72.19 25.04
N ILE A 129 -10.70 72.57 26.32
CA ILE A 129 -11.90 72.91 27.07
C ILE A 129 -11.93 74.43 27.23
N GLY A 130 -12.98 75.05 26.70
CA GLY A 130 -13.26 76.47 26.82
C GLY A 130 -14.32 76.72 27.88
N LEU A 131 -14.06 77.68 28.77
CA LEU A 131 -14.94 78.11 29.84
C LEU A 131 -15.21 79.61 29.72
N LEU A 132 -16.49 80.00 29.80
CA LEU A 132 -16.91 81.40 29.90
C LEU A 132 -17.40 81.69 31.33
N ILE A 133 -16.77 82.66 31.98
CA ILE A 133 -17.01 83.03 33.38
C ILE A 133 -17.49 84.48 33.46
N GLU A 134 -18.63 84.74 34.10
CA GLU A 134 -19.13 86.10 34.34
C GLU A 134 -18.70 86.59 35.73
N GLN A 135 -18.10 87.79 35.82
CA GLN A 135 -17.71 88.47 37.07
C GLN A 135 -16.95 87.56 38.08
N PRO A 136 -15.66 87.26 37.83
CA PRO A 136 -14.83 86.54 38.81
C PRO A 136 -14.55 87.42 40.04
N ASP A 137 -14.76 86.87 41.24
CA ASP A 137 -14.48 87.58 42.50
C ASP A 137 -12.96 87.75 42.76
N ASP A 138 -12.16 86.72 42.43
CA ASP A 138 -10.69 86.74 42.38
C ASP A 138 -10.22 85.91 41.18
N GLU A 139 -9.65 86.57 40.17
CA GLU A 139 -9.20 85.93 38.93
C GLU A 139 -8.12 84.88 39.19
N THR A 140 -7.18 85.14 40.09
CA THR A 140 -6.01 84.28 40.31
C THR A 140 -6.40 82.96 40.97
N ALA A 141 -7.27 83.02 41.99
CA ALA A 141 -7.76 81.84 42.71
C ALA A 141 -8.71 80.99 41.84
N THR A 142 -9.55 81.65 41.03
CA THR A 142 -10.51 80.99 40.14
C THR A 142 -9.79 80.22 39.02
N ILE A 143 -8.76 80.82 38.41
CA ILE A 143 -7.95 80.17 37.37
C ILE A 143 -7.18 78.98 37.96
N ALA A 144 -6.58 79.13 39.15
CA ALA A 144 -5.84 78.04 39.80
C ALA A 144 -6.75 76.85 40.14
N GLY A 145 -7.94 77.09 40.71
CA GLY A 145 -8.89 76.03 41.07
C GLY A 145 -9.42 75.27 39.85
N LEU A 146 -9.76 75.99 38.77
CA LEU A 146 -10.22 75.38 37.52
C LEU A 146 -9.14 74.54 36.84
N ARG A 147 -7.89 75.03 36.84
CA ARG A 147 -6.74 74.29 36.32
C ARG A 147 -6.54 72.97 37.05
N ASP A 148 -6.60 72.98 38.38
CA ASP A 148 -6.40 71.79 39.20
C ASP A 148 -7.53 70.75 38.99
N SER A 149 -8.78 71.18 38.84
CA SER A 149 -9.92 70.29 38.51
C SER A 149 -9.79 69.63 37.13
N VAL A 150 -9.34 70.38 36.11
CA VAL A 150 -9.13 69.82 34.76
C VAL A 150 -7.96 68.84 34.74
N ILE A 151 -6.85 69.14 35.44
CA ILE A 151 -5.71 68.22 35.59
C ILE A 151 -6.12 66.94 36.33
N ALA A 152 -6.95 67.03 37.37
CA ALA A 152 -7.45 65.86 38.09
C ALA A 152 -8.28 64.93 37.19
N TYR A 153 -9.13 65.50 36.33
CA TYR A 153 -9.92 64.75 35.35
C TYR A 153 -9.07 64.11 34.26
N ALA A 154 -8.14 64.87 33.68
CA ALA A 154 -7.16 64.37 32.73
C ALA A 154 -6.39 63.16 33.29
N ARG A 155 -5.91 63.24 34.54
CA ARG A 155 -5.24 62.12 35.24
C ARG A 155 -6.15 60.92 35.48
N ARG A 156 -7.45 61.12 35.69
CA ARG A 156 -8.41 60.02 35.88
C ARG A 156 -8.74 59.34 34.55
N LYS A 157 -9.05 60.10 33.51
CA LYS A 157 -9.27 59.59 32.14
C LYS A 157 -8.04 58.88 31.59
N LEU A 158 -6.84 59.43 31.83
CA LEU A 158 -5.58 58.78 31.46
C LEU A 158 -5.39 57.47 32.21
N ARG A 159 -5.68 57.40 33.51
CA ARG A 159 -5.64 56.14 34.26
C ARG A 159 -6.66 55.11 33.76
N GLU A 160 -7.87 55.53 33.39
CA GLU A 160 -8.89 54.65 32.80
C GLU A 160 -8.51 54.18 31.39
N ALA A 161 -7.90 55.04 30.57
CA ALA A 161 -7.44 54.69 29.23
C ALA A 161 -6.21 53.76 29.29
N VAL A 162 -5.26 54.04 30.19
CA VAL A 162 -4.09 53.20 30.46
C VAL A 162 -4.51 51.85 31.02
N SER A 163 -5.46 51.78 31.96
CA SER A 163 -5.94 50.50 32.48
C SER A 163 -6.71 49.69 31.44
N ARG A 164 -7.50 50.32 30.56
CA ARG A 164 -8.12 49.64 29.41
C ARG A 164 -7.08 49.11 28.43
N SER A 165 -6.07 49.91 28.10
CA SER A 165 -4.98 49.50 27.20
C SER A 165 -4.14 48.38 27.81
N GLU A 166 -3.88 48.42 29.12
CA GLU A 166 -3.15 47.39 29.85
C GLU A 166 -3.92 46.06 29.91
N VAL A 167 -5.24 46.10 30.14
CA VAL A 167 -6.09 44.90 30.10
C VAL A 167 -6.15 44.31 28.70
N VAL A 168 -6.32 45.14 27.66
CA VAL A 168 -6.29 44.68 26.26
C VAL A 168 -4.94 44.09 25.89
N ALA A 169 -3.83 44.73 26.27
CA ALA A 169 -2.48 44.24 26.02
C ALA A 169 -2.21 42.90 26.74
N LYS A 170 -2.64 42.76 28.00
CA LYS A 170 -2.55 41.49 28.74
C LYS A 170 -3.36 40.37 28.08
N HIS A 171 -4.58 40.67 27.64
CA HIS A 171 -5.44 39.70 26.95
C HIS A 171 -4.86 39.30 25.59
N SER A 172 -4.30 40.25 24.82
CA SER A 172 -3.63 39.95 23.56
C SER A 172 -2.36 39.13 23.76
N ALA A 173 -1.53 39.45 24.75
CA ALA A 173 -0.33 38.68 25.08
C ALA A 173 -0.68 37.23 25.47
N ALA A 174 -1.68 37.04 26.35
CA ALA A 174 -2.15 35.72 26.74
C ALA A 174 -2.75 34.93 25.55
N THR A 175 -3.44 35.60 24.63
CA THR A 175 -3.94 34.94 23.40
C THR A 175 -2.79 34.47 22.52
N VAL A 176 -1.72 35.27 22.37
CA VAL A 176 -0.53 34.89 21.59
C VAL A 176 0.19 33.71 22.22
N GLU A 177 0.37 33.71 23.54
CA GLU A 177 0.97 32.58 24.28
C GLU A 177 0.16 31.29 24.09
N LEU A 178 -1.18 31.37 24.23
CA LEU A 178 -2.08 30.23 23.99
C LEU A 178 -1.94 29.68 22.57
N LEU A 179 -1.91 30.56 21.56
CA LEU A 179 -1.77 30.15 20.16
C LEU A 179 -0.42 29.50 19.89
N GLN A 180 0.67 30.03 20.46
CA GLN A 180 2.00 29.46 20.30
C GLN A 180 2.05 28.04 20.86
N GLU A 181 1.59 27.82 22.09
CA GLU A 181 1.62 26.51 22.75
C GLU A 181 0.75 25.48 22.01
N MET A 182 -0.41 25.91 21.49
CA MET A 182 -1.26 25.05 20.66
C MET A 182 -0.61 24.66 19.34
N LEU A 183 0.05 25.60 18.65
CA LEU A 183 0.70 25.35 17.36
C LEU A 183 1.99 24.52 17.51
N GLU A 184 2.66 24.57 18.66
CA GLU A 184 3.82 23.73 18.97
C GLU A 184 3.45 22.27 19.26
N SER A 185 2.17 21.96 19.53
CA SER A 185 1.75 20.62 19.92
C SER A 185 1.70 19.63 18.74
N ASP A 186 2.24 18.42 18.95
CA ASP A 186 2.36 17.38 17.91
C ASP A 186 1.03 16.72 17.47
N SER A 187 -0.06 16.97 18.19
CA SER A 187 -1.33 16.27 17.95
C SER A 187 -2.53 17.05 18.43
N THR A 188 -3.67 16.92 17.73
CA THR A 188 -4.92 17.59 18.07
C THR A 188 -5.37 17.38 19.53
N PRO A 189 -5.31 16.17 20.12
CA PRO A 189 -5.69 15.98 21.52
C PRO A 189 -4.76 16.72 22.50
N ARG A 190 -3.45 16.76 22.22
CA ARG A 190 -2.49 17.52 23.04
C ARG A 190 -2.72 19.03 22.93
N ALA A 191 -3.01 19.53 21.73
CA ALA A 191 -3.36 20.93 21.50
C ALA A 191 -4.59 21.35 22.32
N CYS A 192 -5.65 20.54 22.27
CA CYS A 192 -6.88 20.79 23.02
C CYS A 192 -6.66 20.70 24.53
N GLN A 193 -5.81 19.77 24.99
CA GLN A 193 -5.49 19.61 26.40
C GLN A 193 -4.68 20.80 26.95
N SER A 194 -3.65 21.25 26.23
CA SER A 194 -2.86 22.44 26.59
C SER A 194 -3.74 23.69 26.61
N LEU A 195 -4.57 23.89 25.58
CA LEU A 195 -5.55 24.99 25.54
C LEU A 195 -6.48 24.96 26.77
N ALA A 196 -7.08 23.82 27.07
CA ALA A 196 -8.01 23.69 28.19
C ALA A 196 -7.32 23.97 29.53
N ALA A 197 -6.13 23.41 29.75
CA ALA A 197 -5.36 23.61 30.97
C ALA A 197 -4.94 25.08 31.14
N ARG A 198 -4.41 25.71 30.08
CA ARG A 198 -3.87 27.07 30.16
C ARG A 198 -4.97 28.13 30.25
N LEU A 199 -6.13 27.91 29.62
CA LEU A 199 -7.31 28.78 29.83
C LEU A 199 -7.87 28.66 31.24
N ALA A 200 -7.93 27.44 31.79
CA ALA A 200 -8.39 27.24 33.16
C ALA A 200 -7.48 27.97 34.16
N ASP A 201 -6.17 27.90 33.96
CA ASP A 201 -5.17 28.59 34.79
C ASP A 201 -5.24 30.12 34.63
N HIS A 202 -5.25 30.63 33.39
CA HIS A 202 -5.20 32.07 33.12
C HIS A 202 -6.43 32.84 33.61
N LEU A 203 -7.62 32.24 33.46
CA LEU A 203 -8.89 32.85 33.85
C LEU A 203 -9.38 32.37 35.23
N ALA A 204 -8.57 31.57 35.94
CA ALA A 204 -8.90 30.94 37.22
C ALA A 204 -10.28 30.23 37.19
N LEU A 205 -10.51 29.43 36.14
CA LEU A 205 -11.77 28.72 35.92
C LEU A 205 -11.72 27.36 36.63
N ARG A 206 -12.88 26.92 37.13
CA ARG A 206 -13.02 25.59 37.73
C ARG A 206 -12.72 24.47 36.74
N ARG A 207 -13.18 24.62 35.49
CA ARG A 207 -12.93 23.64 34.42
C ARG A 207 -13.09 24.27 33.03
N VAL A 208 -12.27 23.82 32.09
CA VAL A 208 -12.45 24.09 30.65
C VAL A 208 -12.58 22.76 29.92
N ILE A 209 -13.55 22.68 29.02
CA ILE A 209 -13.86 21.50 28.23
C ILE A 209 -13.83 21.89 26.77
N VAL A 210 -13.05 21.16 25.97
CA VAL A 210 -12.94 21.39 24.52
C VAL A 210 -13.47 20.16 23.80
N ALA A 211 -14.38 20.35 22.86
CA ALA A 211 -14.87 19.30 21.98
C ALA A 211 -14.75 19.69 20.52
N LEU A 212 -14.44 18.70 19.69
CA LEU A 212 -14.27 18.86 18.25
C LEU A 212 -15.26 18.02 17.46
N THR A 213 -15.67 18.51 16.30
CA THR A 213 -16.52 17.78 15.36
C THR A 213 -15.65 17.11 14.29
N ALA A 214 -15.95 15.87 13.90
CA ALA A 214 -15.16 15.17 12.88
C ALA A 214 -15.29 15.82 11.49
N THR A 215 -16.48 16.33 11.19
CA THR A 215 -16.82 17.11 10.00
C THR A 215 -17.78 18.23 10.40
N PRO A 216 -17.88 19.33 9.63
CA PRO A 216 -18.89 20.35 9.88
C PRO A 216 -20.29 19.71 9.98
N GLY A 217 -21.02 19.96 11.08
CA GLY A 217 -22.34 19.38 11.35
C GLY A 217 -22.36 17.97 11.99
N ALA A 218 -21.21 17.32 12.20
CA ALA A 218 -21.14 16.07 12.94
C ALA A 218 -21.31 16.29 14.46
N ARG A 219 -21.68 15.22 15.17
CA ARG A 219 -21.78 15.24 16.64
C ARG A 219 -20.42 15.59 17.28
N PRO A 220 -20.34 16.59 18.18
CA PRO A 220 -19.09 16.94 18.82
C PRO A 220 -18.61 15.81 19.74
N ARG A 221 -17.31 15.55 19.72
CA ARG A 221 -16.64 14.61 20.61
C ARG A 221 -15.70 15.39 21.51
N ILE A 222 -15.80 15.15 22.81
CA ILE A 222 -14.92 15.78 23.80
C ILE A 222 -13.48 15.39 23.47
N ALA A 223 -12.64 16.41 23.29
CA ALA A 223 -11.22 16.27 22.94
C ALA A 223 -10.32 16.43 24.17
N ALA A 224 -10.73 17.26 25.15
CA ALA A 224 -9.97 17.52 26.36
C ALA A 224 -10.83 18.04 27.53
N PHE A 225 -10.37 17.75 28.74
CA PHE A 225 -10.81 18.35 30.01
C PHE A 225 -9.60 18.98 30.69
N SER A 226 -9.72 20.18 31.26
CA SER A 226 -8.60 20.85 31.95
C SER A 226 -8.13 20.10 33.21
N ASP A 227 -9.02 19.37 33.89
CA ASP A 227 -8.81 18.75 35.20
C ASP A 227 -8.45 17.26 35.14
N THR A 228 -8.63 16.62 33.98
CA THR A 228 -8.41 15.18 33.81
C THR A 228 -7.81 14.85 32.45
N SER A 229 -6.83 13.94 32.42
CA SER A 229 -6.16 13.49 31.19
C SER A 229 -6.80 12.24 30.55
N GLN A 230 -7.75 11.60 31.24
CA GLN A 230 -8.47 10.41 30.76
C GLN A 230 -9.97 10.69 30.65
N ILE A 231 -10.48 10.68 29.42
CA ILE A 231 -11.91 10.88 29.14
C ILE A 231 -12.64 9.55 29.37
N GLN A 232 -13.39 9.44 30.46
CA GLN A 232 -14.30 8.32 30.66
C GLN A 232 -15.50 8.46 29.71
N SER A 233 -15.77 7.43 28.93
CA SER A 233 -16.87 7.43 27.98
C SER A 233 -18.20 7.15 28.71
N GLU A 234 -19.22 7.98 28.45
CA GLU A 234 -20.64 7.74 28.79
C GLU A 234 -21.13 8.03 30.23
N THR A 235 -20.52 8.98 30.94
CA THR A 235 -21.12 9.49 32.19
C THR A 235 -22.31 10.43 31.91
N PRO A 236 -23.30 10.58 32.84
CA PRO A 236 -24.39 11.55 32.69
C PRO A 236 -23.90 12.98 32.43
N LEU A 237 -22.79 13.36 33.05
CA LEU A 237 -22.14 14.66 32.83
C LEU A 237 -21.60 14.82 31.41
N THR A 238 -20.87 13.82 30.88
CA THR A 238 -20.36 13.90 29.49
C THR A 238 -21.48 13.99 28.46
N ARG A 239 -22.64 13.35 28.70
CA ARG A 239 -23.82 13.47 27.84
C ARG A 239 -24.43 14.87 27.87
N ALA A 240 -24.54 15.47 29.07
CA ALA A 240 -25.03 16.85 29.22
C ALA A 240 -24.08 17.86 28.55
N VAL A 241 -22.77 17.68 28.70
CA VAL A 241 -21.74 18.52 28.06
C VAL A 241 -21.83 18.45 26.54
N VAL A 242 -21.95 17.25 25.95
CA VAL A 242 -22.07 17.10 24.49
C VAL A 242 -23.35 17.77 23.97
N ALA A 243 -24.49 17.63 24.67
CA ALA A 243 -25.73 18.28 24.28
C ALA A 243 -25.64 19.82 24.35
N ALA A 244 -25.04 20.36 25.41
CA ALA A 244 -24.78 21.79 25.57
C ALA A 244 -23.82 22.33 24.47
N MET A 245 -22.85 21.53 24.04
CA MET A 245 -21.94 21.89 22.95
C MET A 245 -22.65 21.88 21.59
N GLU A 246 -23.52 20.92 21.32
CA GLU A 246 -24.36 20.92 20.11
C GLU A 246 -25.24 22.17 20.04
N GLU A 247 -25.83 22.57 21.16
CA GLU A 247 -26.59 23.81 21.30
C GLU A 247 -25.73 25.05 21.04
N THR A 248 -24.51 25.10 21.58
CA THR A 248 -23.55 26.19 21.37
C THR A 248 -23.12 26.31 19.90
N ILE A 249 -22.81 25.18 19.24
CA ILE A 249 -22.44 25.14 17.82
C ILE A 249 -23.61 25.63 16.95
N ARG A 250 -24.84 25.26 17.30
CA ARG A 250 -26.05 25.69 16.59
C ARG A 250 -26.33 27.19 16.79
N GLY A 251 -26.10 27.71 18.00
CA GLY A 251 -26.32 29.10 18.34
C GLY A 251 -25.30 30.06 17.72
N GLY A 252 -24.06 29.62 17.51
CA GLY A 252 -23.05 30.38 16.77
C GLY A 252 -22.49 31.62 17.50
N GLU A 253 -22.92 31.89 18.72
CA GLU A 253 -22.49 33.03 19.55
C GLU A 253 -21.91 32.57 20.89
N LEU A 254 -21.06 33.41 21.51
CA LEU A 254 -20.57 33.20 22.87
C LEU A 254 -21.71 33.48 23.86
N VAL A 255 -22.09 32.46 24.64
CA VAL A 255 -23.21 32.53 25.60
C VAL A 255 -22.71 32.40 27.02
N CYS A 256 -23.25 33.23 27.92
CA CYS A 256 -23.08 33.11 29.37
C CYS A 256 -24.40 32.65 30.01
N GLN A 257 -24.40 31.48 30.64
CA GLN A 257 -25.55 30.93 31.35
C GLN A 257 -25.22 30.79 32.84
N THR A 258 -26.02 31.44 33.69
CA THR A 258 -25.94 31.32 35.15
C THR A 258 -27.04 30.40 35.66
N PRO A 259 -26.82 29.66 36.77
CA PRO A 259 -27.87 28.83 37.36
C PRO A 259 -29.07 29.69 37.78
N GLY A 260 -30.29 29.19 37.54
CA GLY A 260 -31.55 29.85 37.92
C GLY A 260 -31.99 31.03 37.04
N ARG A 261 -31.25 31.37 35.96
CA ARG A 261 -31.68 32.38 34.99
C ARG A 261 -32.52 31.75 33.90
N GLU A 262 -33.79 32.18 33.76
CA GLU A 262 -34.67 31.72 32.68
C GLU A 262 -33.99 32.00 31.32
N SER A 263 -33.79 30.92 30.56
CA SER A 263 -33.23 30.96 29.21
C SER A 263 -34.34 30.65 28.20
N GLY A 264 -34.28 31.26 27.02
CA GLY A 264 -35.25 31.01 25.95
C GLY A 264 -35.24 29.53 25.50
N ALA A 265 -36.29 29.11 24.77
CA ALA A 265 -36.48 27.72 24.34
C ALA A 265 -35.26 27.10 23.58
N ASP A 266 -34.41 27.95 22.99
CA ASP A 266 -33.20 27.54 22.25
C ASP A 266 -31.98 27.27 23.15
N ARG A 267 -32.08 27.39 24.48
CA ARG A 267 -30.94 27.33 25.43
C ARG A 267 -31.11 26.33 26.59
N GLN A 268 -31.87 25.27 26.35
CA GLN A 268 -32.28 24.30 27.37
C GLN A 268 -31.12 23.43 27.88
N PHE A 269 -30.16 23.05 27.03
CA PHE A 269 -29.07 22.16 27.43
C PHE A 269 -27.98 22.90 28.21
N LEU A 270 -27.72 24.17 27.87
CA LEU A 270 -26.81 25.00 28.66
C LEU A 270 -27.37 25.31 30.06
N SER A 271 -28.68 25.52 30.20
CA SER A 271 -29.30 25.74 31.51
C SER A 271 -29.23 24.48 32.38
N GLN A 272 -29.53 23.31 31.80
CA GLN A 272 -29.40 22.02 32.48
C GLN A 272 -27.96 21.76 32.97
N LEU A 273 -26.96 22.07 32.15
CA LEU A 273 -25.55 21.89 32.54
C LEU A 273 -25.15 22.83 33.68
N ALA A 274 -25.64 24.08 33.66
CA ALA A 274 -25.36 25.08 34.71
C ALA A 274 -25.97 24.67 36.06
N GLU A 275 -27.17 24.11 36.04
CA GLU A 275 -27.82 23.52 37.23
C GLU A 275 -27.06 22.29 37.75
N MET A 276 -26.70 21.36 36.86
CA MET A 276 -25.98 20.14 37.22
C MET A 276 -24.61 20.40 37.87
N GLU A 277 -23.86 21.37 37.35
CA GLU A 277 -22.53 21.73 37.88
C GLU A 277 -22.62 22.77 39.02
N SER A 278 -23.80 23.36 39.25
CA SER A 278 -24.03 24.47 40.18
C SER A 278 -23.04 25.62 39.94
N ALA A 279 -22.86 25.98 38.67
CA ALA A 279 -21.76 26.81 38.19
C ALA A 279 -22.21 27.72 37.04
N THR A 280 -21.52 28.84 36.85
CA THR A 280 -21.73 29.72 35.69
C THR A 280 -21.00 29.14 34.48
N ILE A 281 -21.68 29.05 33.35
CA ILE A 281 -21.17 28.44 32.13
C ILE A 281 -20.95 29.49 31.05
N LEU A 282 -19.74 29.54 30.51
CA LEU A 282 -19.39 30.28 29.30
C LEU A 282 -19.20 29.29 28.15
N ALA A 283 -20.08 29.34 27.16
CA ALA A 283 -20.09 28.43 26.02
C ALA A 283 -19.69 29.20 24.75
N MET A 284 -18.55 28.85 24.16
CA MET A 284 -17.98 29.48 22.98
C MET A 284 -17.96 28.50 21.79
N PRO A 285 -18.50 28.88 20.62
CA PRO A 285 -18.32 28.08 19.41
C PRO A 285 -16.92 28.28 18.82
N LEU A 286 -16.30 27.20 18.39
CA LEU A 286 -15.03 27.19 17.65
C LEU A 286 -15.29 27.07 16.14
N GLU A 287 -16.26 27.87 15.66
CA GLU A 287 -16.77 27.86 14.29
C GLU A 287 -17.10 26.45 13.77
N SER A 288 -16.49 26.03 12.65
CA SER A 288 -16.74 24.73 12.02
C SER A 288 -16.08 23.54 12.75
N SER A 289 -15.22 23.79 13.73
CA SER A 289 -14.31 22.80 14.30
C SER A 289 -14.81 22.20 15.61
N GLY A 290 -15.73 22.85 16.33
CA GLY A 290 -16.22 22.38 17.62
C GLY A 290 -16.75 23.47 18.54
N ALA A 291 -16.70 23.23 19.85
CA ALA A 291 -17.07 24.19 20.88
C ALA A 291 -16.21 24.04 22.15
N LEU A 292 -16.10 25.13 22.90
CA LEU A 292 -15.42 25.23 24.19
C LEU A 292 -16.42 25.63 25.26
N ILE A 293 -16.42 24.91 26.38
CA ILE A 293 -17.22 25.22 27.56
C ILE A 293 -16.28 25.53 28.73
N ALA A 294 -16.41 26.72 29.29
CA ALA A 294 -15.74 27.14 30.52
C ALA A 294 -16.75 27.14 31.68
N VAL A 295 -16.37 26.48 32.76
CA VAL A 295 -17.15 26.34 34.00
C VAL A 295 -16.51 27.22 35.07
N MET A 296 -17.29 28.14 35.62
CA MET A 296 -16.88 29.14 36.59
C MET A 296 -17.66 28.99 37.89
N ASP A 297 -17.05 29.39 39.00
CA ASP A 297 -17.77 29.46 40.27
C ASP A 297 -18.88 30.53 40.18
N PRO A 298 -20.04 30.28 40.81
CA PRO A 298 -21.21 31.16 40.69
C PRO A 298 -20.96 32.57 41.26
N ASP A 299 -20.03 32.71 42.21
CA ASP A 299 -19.68 33.97 42.85
C ASP A 299 -18.66 34.81 42.06
N GLN A 300 -18.06 34.24 41.01
CA GLN A 300 -17.06 34.92 40.17
C GLN A 300 -17.75 35.78 39.10
N SER A 301 -17.28 37.01 38.90
CA SER A 301 -17.76 37.87 37.81
C SER A 301 -17.44 37.28 36.44
N SER A 302 -18.45 37.07 35.60
CA SER A 302 -18.29 36.53 34.24
C SER A 302 -17.80 37.56 33.21
N GLU A 303 -17.86 38.86 33.51
CA GLU A 303 -17.56 39.94 32.56
C GLU A 303 -16.10 39.92 32.05
N PRO A 304 -15.06 39.74 32.88
CA PRO A 304 -13.67 39.70 32.40
C PRO A 304 -13.39 38.48 31.51
N SER A 305 -13.85 37.30 31.94
CA SER A 305 -13.70 36.04 31.22
C SER A 305 -14.48 36.06 29.90
N TYR A 306 -15.70 36.60 29.89
CA TYR A 306 -16.51 36.78 28.68
C TYR A 306 -15.80 37.68 27.66
N ARG A 307 -15.27 38.84 28.08
CA ARG A 307 -14.57 39.76 27.18
C ARG A 307 -13.29 39.15 26.61
N PHE A 308 -12.50 38.46 27.43
CA PHE A 308 -11.31 37.75 26.96
C PHE A 308 -11.68 36.71 25.90
N LEU A 309 -12.62 35.82 26.24
CA LEU A 309 -13.09 34.76 25.36
C LEU A 309 -13.67 35.30 24.05
N ALA A 310 -14.51 36.34 24.10
CA ALA A 310 -15.05 37.00 22.91
C ALA A 310 -13.95 37.57 22.00
N SER A 311 -12.91 38.16 22.58
CA SER A 311 -11.79 38.72 21.82
C SER A 311 -10.85 37.64 21.24
N ALA A 312 -10.66 36.53 21.96
CA ALA A 312 -9.76 35.44 21.56
C ALA A 312 -10.43 34.43 20.62
N GLN A 313 -11.77 34.38 20.59
CA GLN A 313 -12.56 33.39 19.84
C GLN A 313 -12.10 33.24 18.37
N PRO A 314 -11.94 34.31 17.55
CA PRO A 314 -11.59 34.15 16.14
C PRO A 314 -10.19 33.57 15.93
N ALA A 315 -9.25 33.86 16.84
CA ALA A 315 -7.89 33.36 16.73
C ALA A 315 -7.80 31.90 17.17
N LEU A 316 -8.49 31.55 18.26
CA LEU A 316 -8.57 30.18 18.76
C LEU A 316 -9.34 29.25 17.80
N SER A 317 -10.44 29.72 17.22
CA SER A 317 -11.22 28.96 16.21
C SER A 317 -10.36 28.61 14.98
N ALA A 318 -9.61 29.59 14.47
CA ALA A 318 -8.73 29.43 13.32
C ALA A 318 -7.58 28.44 13.60
N ALA A 319 -6.90 28.57 14.74
CA ALA A 319 -5.78 27.70 15.12
C ALA A 319 -6.22 26.24 15.28
N ILE A 320 -7.31 25.99 16.01
CA ILE A 320 -7.87 24.64 16.19
C ILE A 320 -8.31 24.07 14.85
N GLY A 321 -8.96 24.87 14.00
CA GLY A 321 -9.37 24.45 12.67
C GLY A 321 -8.20 24.06 11.76
N CYS A 322 -7.05 24.72 11.87
CA CYS A 322 -5.83 24.33 11.14
C CYS A 322 -5.23 23.03 11.68
N ILE A 323 -5.09 22.88 12.99
CA ILE A 323 -4.53 21.66 13.62
C ILE A 323 -5.42 20.45 13.33
N HIS A 324 -6.74 20.62 13.46
CA HIS A 324 -7.71 19.55 13.27
C HIS A 324 -7.78 19.07 11.81
N ARG A 325 -7.79 19.99 10.82
CA ARG A 325 -7.73 19.64 9.39
C ARG A 325 -6.38 19.03 8.97
N GLY A 326 -5.26 19.50 9.55
CA GLY A 326 -3.91 18.97 9.28
C GLY A 326 -3.70 17.53 9.76
N SER A 327 -4.39 17.12 10.82
CA SER A 327 -4.29 15.76 11.39
C SER A 327 -4.78 14.65 10.45
N GLY A 328 -5.70 14.94 9.53
CA GLY A 328 -6.15 14.03 8.47
C GLY A 328 -5.09 13.77 7.39
N ALA A 329 -4.23 14.76 7.11
CA ALA A 329 -3.12 14.63 6.15
C ALA A 329 -1.90 13.91 6.76
N HIS A 330 -1.68 14.02 8.07
CA HIS A 330 -0.58 13.32 8.77
C HIS A 330 -0.80 11.80 8.88
N ARG A 331 -2.05 11.32 9.04
CA ARG A 331 -2.36 9.87 9.01
C ARG A 331 -2.08 9.23 7.65
N MET A 332 -2.06 10.01 6.58
CA MET A 332 -1.76 9.54 5.21
C MET A 332 -0.30 9.79 4.79
N ARG A 333 0.43 10.68 5.47
CA ARG A 333 1.88 10.92 5.29
C ARG A 333 2.78 10.03 6.17
N ALA A 334 2.42 9.73 7.42
CA ALA A 334 3.24 8.89 8.29
C ALA A 334 3.34 7.41 7.83
N VAL A 335 2.30 6.90 7.15
CA VAL A 335 2.32 5.57 6.52
C VAL A 335 3.08 5.60 5.16
N ARG A 336 3.32 6.79 4.59
CA ARG A 336 3.87 6.96 3.23
C ARG A 336 5.32 7.45 3.19
N GLU A 337 5.82 8.12 4.23
CA GLU A 337 7.17 8.72 4.26
C GLU A 337 8.20 7.91 5.07
N GLY A 338 7.79 6.94 5.89
CA GLY A 338 8.71 6.03 6.61
C GLY A 338 9.29 4.88 5.78
N VAL A 339 8.78 4.62 4.57
CA VAL A 339 9.14 3.42 3.76
C VAL A 339 9.71 3.75 2.37
N ARG A 340 9.79 5.03 1.97
CA ARG A 340 9.93 5.37 0.53
C ARG A 340 11.06 6.34 0.18
N SER A 341 12.27 5.78 0.06
CA SER A 341 13.28 6.25 -0.91
C SER A 341 14.31 5.15 -1.15
N LYS A 342 15.04 4.72 -0.10
CA LYS A 342 16.03 3.63 -0.23
C LYS A 342 15.39 2.25 -0.39
N ALA A 343 14.33 1.94 0.35
CA ALA A 343 13.68 0.64 0.28
C ALA A 343 12.95 0.40 -1.05
N THR A 344 12.33 1.42 -1.67
CA THR A 344 11.71 1.27 -3.00
C THR A 344 12.72 1.16 -4.12
N ILE A 345 13.86 1.86 -4.04
CA ILE A 345 14.96 1.68 -5.01
C ILE A 345 15.56 0.29 -4.82
N PHE A 346 15.75 -0.16 -3.58
CA PHE A 346 16.24 -1.51 -3.30
C PHE A 346 15.26 -2.58 -3.79
N VAL A 347 13.96 -2.45 -3.53
CA VAL A 347 12.92 -3.37 -4.04
C VAL A 347 12.84 -3.31 -5.57
N ALA A 348 12.90 -2.13 -6.18
CA ALA A 348 12.90 -2.01 -7.64
C ALA A 348 14.18 -2.61 -8.25
N LEU A 349 15.33 -2.44 -7.61
CA LEU A 349 16.61 -3.01 -8.03
C LEU A 349 16.63 -4.53 -7.83
N THR A 350 16.09 -5.06 -6.73
CA THR A 350 15.99 -6.51 -6.53
C THR A 350 15.00 -7.12 -7.51
N VAL A 351 13.86 -6.48 -7.78
CA VAL A 351 12.91 -6.92 -8.81
C VAL A 351 13.54 -6.83 -10.20
N ALA A 352 14.27 -5.76 -10.53
CA ALA A 352 14.99 -5.64 -11.80
C ALA A 352 16.10 -6.68 -11.93
N CYS A 353 16.88 -6.91 -10.88
CA CYS A 353 17.94 -7.91 -10.84
C CYS A 353 17.35 -9.33 -10.95
N LEU A 354 16.21 -9.59 -10.30
CA LEU A 354 15.46 -10.84 -10.43
C LEU A 354 14.92 -11.01 -11.85
N MET A 355 14.33 -9.97 -12.45
CA MET A 355 13.86 -9.97 -13.84
C MET A 355 15.00 -10.25 -14.83
N ILE A 356 16.16 -9.61 -14.63
CA ILE A 356 17.37 -9.86 -15.43
C ILE A 356 17.82 -11.31 -15.23
N ALA A 357 17.92 -11.78 -13.98
CA ALA A 357 18.28 -13.16 -13.68
C ALA A 357 17.31 -14.16 -14.34
N MET A 358 15.99 -13.92 -14.28
CA MET A 358 14.98 -14.73 -14.97
C MET A 358 15.15 -14.73 -16.49
N ALA A 359 15.62 -13.62 -17.08
CA ALA A 359 15.86 -13.49 -18.51
C ALA A 359 17.19 -14.09 -18.98
N THR A 360 18.17 -14.29 -18.07
CA THR A 360 19.48 -14.85 -18.45
C THR A 360 19.36 -16.27 -18.99
N PRO A 361 19.96 -16.57 -20.17
CA PRO A 361 19.94 -17.89 -20.77
C PRO A 361 21.00 -18.80 -20.12
N VAL A 362 20.53 -19.79 -19.37
CA VAL A 362 21.37 -20.78 -18.66
C VAL A 362 21.31 -22.12 -19.40
N PRO A 363 22.40 -22.90 -19.48
CA PRO A 363 22.36 -24.24 -20.06
C PRO A 363 21.36 -25.12 -19.31
N TYR A 364 20.39 -25.66 -20.03
CA TYR A 364 19.39 -26.59 -19.50
C TYR A 364 19.75 -28.01 -19.93
N ARG A 365 19.84 -28.90 -18.96
CA ARG A 365 20.12 -30.32 -19.20
C ARG A 365 18.95 -31.15 -18.73
N VAL A 366 18.57 -32.12 -19.55
CA VAL A 366 17.52 -33.08 -19.22
C VAL A 366 18.18 -34.35 -18.76
N GLU A 367 17.76 -34.85 -17.60
CA GLU A 367 18.25 -36.09 -17.02
C GLU A 367 17.29 -37.23 -17.39
N CYS A 368 17.84 -38.31 -17.93
CA CYS A 368 17.14 -39.52 -18.34
C CYS A 368 17.86 -40.76 -17.78
N GLN A 369 17.11 -41.84 -17.61
CA GLN A 369 17.71 -43.15 -17.32
C GLN A 369 18.30 -43.70 -18.62
N ALA A 370 19.35 -44.50 -18.49
CA ALA A 370 19.92 -45.19 -19.64
C ALA A 370 20.40 -46.59 -19.25
N GLN A 371 20.42 -47.47 -20.25
CA GLN A 371 21.01 -48.79 -20.14
C GLN A 371 21.92 -49.05 -21.33
N ILE A 372 22.98 -49.83 -21.11
CA ILE A 372 23.87 -50.28 -22.16
C ILE A 372 23.32 -51.57 -22.73
N GLU A 373 23.13 -51.58 -24.04
CA GLU A 373 22.71 -52.74 -24.81
C GLU A 373 23.68 -52.97 -25.97
N PRO A 374 23.85 -54.21 -26.44
CA PRO A 374 24.69 -54.47 -27.60
C PRO A 374 24.03 -53.92 -28.87
N ARG A 375 24.85 -53.37 -29.77
CA ARG A 375 24.36 -52.81 -31.03
C ARG A 375 23.71 -53.86 -31.94
N VAL A 376 24.26 -55.07 -31.93
CA VAL A 376 23.78 -56.20 -32.75
C VAL A 376 23.51 -57.38 -31.84
N ARG A 377 22.34 -57.99 -32.00
CA ARG A 377 21.97 -59.24 -31.32
C ARG A 377 21.75 -60.31 -32.39
N ARG A 378 22.36 -61.47 -32.21
CA ARG A 378 22.17 -62.63 -33.07
C ARG A 378 21.50 -63.73 -32.28
N LEU A 379 20.26 -64.00 -32.67
CA LEU A 379 19.46 -65.09 -32.15
C LEU A 379 19.89 -66.39 -32.83
N VAL A 380 20.24 -67.39 -32.03
CA VAL A 380 20.54 -68.75 -32.46
C VAL A 380 19.33 -69.60 -32.11
N ALA A 381 18.63 -70.06 -33.14
CA ALA A 381 17.39 -70.83 -33.00
C ALA A 381 17.60 -72.31 -33.34
N ALA A 382 16.71 -73.15 -32.82
CA ALA A 382 16.69 -74.58 -33.14
C ALA A 382 16.40 -74.80 -34.63
N PRO A 383 17.23 -75.55 -35.36
CA PRO A 383 17.09 -75.75 -36.81
C PRO A 383 15.97 -76.74 -37.18
N PHE A 384 15.62 -77.66 -36.28
CA PHE A 384 14.55 -78.64 -36.43
C PHE A 384 14.09 -79.14 -35.04
N ASP A 385 12.97 -79.86 -34.99
CA ASP A 385 12.45 -80.45 -33.75
C ASP A 385 13.40 -81.56 -33.25
N ALA A 386 13.94 -81.39 -32.05
CA ALA A 386 14.91 -82.32 -31.46
C ALA A 386 14.96 -82.19 -29.94
N THR A 387 15.53 -83.17 -29.26
CA THR A 387 15.77 -83.10 -27.81
C THR A 387 17.15 -82.50 -27.54
N LEU A 388 17.27 -81.58 -26.59
CA LEU A 388 18.55 -81.05 -26.14
C LEU A 388 19.38 -82.16 -25.46
N GLU A 389 20.54 -82.51 -26.01
CA GLU A 389 21.43 -83.53 -25.44
C GLU A 389 22.34 -82.91 -24.38
N GLU A 390 23.05 -81.83 -24.70
CA GLU A 390 23.94 -81.13 -23.77
C GLU A 390 24.05 -79.63 -24.12
N CYS A 391 24.23 -78.80 -23.09
CA CYS A 391 24.49 -77.37 -23.23
C CYS A 391 25.91 -77.07 -22.70
N HIS A 392 26.76 -76.46 -23.53
CA HIS A 392 28.18 -76.24 -23.24
C HIS A 392 28.51 -74.82 -22.77
N VAL A 393 27.55 -73.89 -22.85
CA VAL A 393 27.76 -72.47 -22.52
C VAL A 393 26.70 -71.97 -21.55
N ALA A 394 27.04 -70.94 -20.78
CA ALA A 394 26.13 -70.21 -19.89
C ALA A 394 26.02 -68.74 -20.30
N PRO A 395 24.92 -68.05 -19.93
CA PRO A 395 24.86 -66.59 -20.06
C PRO A 395 26.03 -65.92 -19.34
N GLY A 396 26.73 -65.05 -20.05
CA GLY A 396 27.95 -64.37 -19.60
C GLY A 396 29.25 -64.96 -20.15
N ASP A 397 29.21 -66.14 -20.78
CA ASP A 397 30.39 -66.75 -21.39
C ASP A 397 30.76 -66.06 -22.72
N LEU A 398 32.06 -65.95 -22.97
CA LEU A 398 32.64 -65.47 -24.22
C LEU A 398 32.76 -66.64 -25.19
N VAL A 399 32.25 -66.47 -26.41
CA VAL A 399 32.29 -67.48 -27.47
C VAL A 399 32.88 -66.89 -28.74
N ALA A 400 33.69 -67.69 -29.44
CA ALA A 400 34.18 -67.38 -30.76
C ALA A 400 33.23 -67.93 -31.84
N GLN A 401 33.32 -67.39 -33.05
CA GLN A 401 32.61 -67.90 -34.22
C GLN A 401 32.97 -69.38 -34.44
N GLY A 402 31.94 -70.23 -34.49
CA GLY A 402 32.07 -71.66 -34.68
C GLY A 402 32.16 -72.48 -33.38
N ASP A 403 32.25 -71.84 -32.21
CA ASP A 403 32.26 -72.56 -30.93
C ASP A 403 30.94 -73.33 -30.71
N LEU A 404 31.06 -74.50 -30.10
CA LEU A 404 29.91 -75.37 -29.81
C LEU A 404 29.14 -74.81 -28.60
N LEU A 405 27.88 -74.46 -28.82
CA LEU A 405 26.98 -73.92 -27.79
C LEU A 405 26.15 -75.03 -27.15
N ALA A 406 25.56 -75.88 -27.98
CA ALA A 406 24.72 -77.00 -27.55
C ALA A 406 24.76 -78.14 -28.57
N SER A 407 24.44 -79.34 -28.11
CA SER A 407 24.27 -80.53 -28.93
C SER A 407 22.83 -81.05 -28.83
N LEU A 408 22.28 -81.47 -29.97
CA LEU A 408 20.95 -82.07 -30.06
C LEU A 408 21.04 -83.60 -30.14
N ASP A 409 20.01 -84.32 -29.70
CA ASP A 409 19.96 -85.77 -29.83
C ASP A 409 19.81 -86.18 -31.31
N GLY A 410 20.93 -86.54 -31.92
CA GLY A 410 21.01 -86.97 -33.31
C GLY A 410 20.76 -88.47 -33.55
N ARG A 411 20.32 -89.25 -32.56
CA ARG A 411 20.20 -90.71 -32.74
C ARG A 411 19.21 -91.05 -33.85
N GLU A 412 18.00 -90.48 -33.81
CA GLU A 412 16.95 -90.78 -34.79
C GLU A 412 17.38 -90.42 -36.22
N LEU A 413 17.99 -89.25 -36.42
CA LEU A 413 18.53 -88.83 -37.73
C LEU A 413 19.61 -89.78 -38.26
N ARG A 414 20.49 -90.28 -37.38
CA ARG A 414 21.53 -91.26 -37.77
C ARG A 414 20.93 -92.61 -38.17
N TRP A 415 19.90 -93.07 -37.46
CA TRP A 415 19.16 -94.28 -37.81
C TRP A 415 18.42 -94.12 -39.15
N GLU A 416 17.75 -93.00 -39.36
CA GLU A 416 17.05 -92.70 -40.62
C GLU A 416 18.03 -92.65 -41.79
N ARG A 417 19.17 -91.96 -41.63
CA ARG A 417 20.23 -91.91 -42.66
C ARG A 417 20.75 -93.30 -43.02
N ALA A 418 21.00 -94.16 -42.02
CA ALA A 418 21.46 -95.53 -42.26
C ALA A 418 20.42 -96.35 -43.03
N SER A 419 19.12 -96.17 -42.73
CA SER A 419 18.03 -96.82 -43.47
C SER A 419 17.99 -96.35 -44.92
N VAL A 420 18.04 -95.03 -45.18
CA VAL A 420 18.01 -94.46 -46.54
C VAL A 420 19.25 -94.87 -47.33
N GLN A 421 20.42 -94.98 -46.68
CA GLN A 421 21.64 -95.46 -47.33
C GLN A 421 21.48 -96.92 -47.81
N ALA A 422 20.87 -97.79 -47.00
CA ALA A 422 20.60 -99.17 -47.40
C ALA A 422 19.64 -99.25 -48.60
N ASP A 423 18.62 -98.38 -48.64
CA ASP A 423 17.72 -98.27 -49.78
C ASP A 423 18.42 -97.74 -51.03
N PHE A 424 19.35 -96.78 -50.88
CA PHE A 424 20.18 -96.27 -51.97
C PHE A 424 21.05 -97.38 -52.57
N ASP A 425 21.69 -98.19 -51.74
CA ASP A 425 22.52 -99.32 -52.18
C ASP A 425 21.66 -100.39 -52.90
N LYS A 426 20.44 -100.63 -52.41
CA LYS A 426 19.48 -101.55 -53.03
C LYS A 426 19.01 -101.02 -54.39
N ALA A 427 18.68 -99.73 -54.50
CA ALA A 427 18.29 -99.10 -55.77
C ALA A 427 19.44 -99.12 -56.79
N THR A 428 20.68 -98.92 -56.32
CA THR A 428 21.89 -99.03 -57.14
C THR A 428 22.06 -100.44 -57.70
N LYS A 429 21.94 -101.48 -56.87
CA LYS A 429 21.96 -102.89 -57.33
C LYS A 429 20.84 -103.20 -58.33
N LYS A 430 19.64 -102.64 -58.12
CA LYS A 430 18.49 -102.82 -59.02
C LYS A 430 18.75 -102.17 -60.38
N ARG A 431 19.31 -100.96 -60.42
CA ARG A 431 19.75 -100.31 -61.67
C ARG A 431 20.76 -101.19 -62.41
N ASP A 432 21.76 -101.71 -61.70
CA ASP A 432 22.81 -102.55 -62.30
C ASP A 432 22.24 -103.85 -62.87
N SER A 433 21.28 -104.47 -62.17
CA SER A 433 20.58 -105.66 -62.69
C SER A 433 19.69 -105.37 -63.91
N ALA A 434 19.02 -104.22 -63.93
CA ALA A 434 18.18 -103.80 -65.06
C ALA A 434 19.04 -103.48 -66.28
N GLN A 435 20.20 -102.84 -66.07
CA GLN A 435 21.20 -102.59 -67.11
C GLN A 435 21.76 -103.91 -67.67
N ALA A 436 22.11 -104.88 -66.81
CA ALA A 436 22.57 -106.20 -67.23
C ALA A 436 21.50 -106.96 -68.04
N SER A 437 20.22 -106.78 -67.69
CA SER A 437 19.08 -107.41 -68.37
C SER A 437 18.58 -106.63 -69.60
N ARG A 438 19.18 -105.48 -69.93
CA ARG A 438 18.74 -104.54 -70.99
C ARG A 438 17.31 -104.03 -70.84
N ASP A 439 16.82 -103.93 -69.61
CA ASP A 439 15.54 -103.30 -69.28
C ASP A 439 15.73 -101.79 -69.10
N TYR A 440 15.60 -101.04 -70.20
CA TYR A 440 15.76 -99.58 -70.20
C TYR A 440 14.73 -98.85 -69.32
N ALA A 441 13.50 -99.37 -69.24
CA ALA A 441 12.45 -98.77 -68.42
C ALA A 441 12.77 -98.97 -66.93
N GLY A 442 13.13 -100.20 -66.54
CA GLY A 442 13.58 -100.52 -65.19
C GLY A 442 14.83 -99.76 -64.78
N GLN A 443 15.80 -99.59 -65.68
CA GLN A 443 17.00 -98.78 -65.45
C GLN A 443 16.64 -97.31 -65.21
N ARG A 444 15.76 -96.72 -66.03
CA ARG A 444 15.34 -95.32 -65.88
C ARG A 444 14.60 -95.08 -64.57
N ILE A 445 13.72 -95.99 -64.18
CA ILE A 445 13.00 -95.94 -62.90
C ILE A 445 13.98 -96.03 -61.73
N ALA A 446 14.90 -97.00 -61.75
CA ALA A 446 15.91 -97.14 -60.71
C ALA A 446 16.84 -95.92 -60.62
N GLN A 447 17.16 -95.29 -61.75
CA GLN A 447 17.96 -94.06 -61.77
C GLN A 447 17.23 -92.89 -61.09
N LEU A 448 15.92 -92.72 -61.33
CA LEU A 448 15.12 -91.70 -60.65
C LEU A 448 14.97 -92.00 -59.15
N GLU A 449 14.89 -93.28 -58.77
CA GLU A 449 14.86 -93.72 -57.37
C GLU A 449 16.18 -93.40 -56.65
N ILE A 450 17.32 -93.66 -57.30
CA ILE A 450 18.66 -93.28 -56.80
C ILE A 450 18.75 -91.76 -56.62
N GLU A 451 18.33 -90.98 -57.61
CA GLU A 451 18.37 -89.51 -57.55
C GLU A 451 17.53 -88.97 -56.38
N ARG A 452 16.32 -89.52 -56.18
CA ARG A 452 15.48 -89.19 -55.02
C ARG A 452 16.15 -89.53 -53.69
N LEU A 453 16.72 -90.73 -53.57
CA LEU A 453 17.36 -91.20 -52.33
C LEU A 453 18.63 -90.41 -52.03
N GLN A 454 19.39 -90.00 -53.05
CA GLN A 454 20.55 -89.12 -52.91
C GLN A 454 20.14 -87.77 -52.32
N LEU A 455 19.07 -87.15 -52.84
CA LEU A 455 18.55 -85.89 -52.27
C LEU A 455 18.08 -86.05 -50.82
N GLN A 456 17.55 -87.22 -50.45
CA GLN A 456 17.15 -87.52 -49.08
C GLN A 456 18.37 -87.72 -48.16
N LEU A 457 19.42 -88.39 -48.64
CA LEU A 457 20.71 -88.48 -47.91
C LEU A 457 21.32 -87.10 -47.71
N ASP A 458 21.37 -86.26 -48.76
CA ASP A 458 21.91 -84.89 -48.67
C ASP A 458 21.10 -84.01 -47.70
N LEU A 459 19.79 -84.25 -47.56
CA LEU A 459 18.95 -83.56 -46.57
C LEU A 459 19.29 -84.03 -45.14
N LEU A 460 19.40 -85.35 -44.93
CA LEU A 460 19.73 -85.92 -43.63
C LEU A 460 21.14 -85.56 -43.19
N ASP A 461 22.11 -85.55 -44.10
CA ASP A 461 23.48 -85.10 -43.84
C ASP A 461 23.54 -83.64 -43.40
N ARG A 462 22.73 -82.77 -44.02
CA ARG A 462 22.59 -81.37 -43.59
C ARG A 462 21.96 -81.25 -42.20
N ARG A 463 20.91 -82.02 -41.90
CA ARG A 463 20.30 -82.04 -40.56
C ARG A 463 21.26 -82.55 -39.51
N ILE A 464 22.04 -83.59 -39.84
CA ILE A 464 23.06 -84.14 -38.94
C ILE A 464 24.16 -83.09 -38.68
N GLY A 465 24.60 -82.36 -39.71
CA GLY A 465 25.54 -81.25 -39.53
C GLY A 465 24.99 -80.09 -38.68
N GLN A 466 23.67 -80.01 -38.51
CA GLN A 466 22.97 -79.01 -37.70
C GLN A 466 22.61 -79.51 -36.28
N ILE A 467 22.99 -80.74 -35.92
CA ILE A 467 22.88 -81.25 -34.54
C ILE A 467 23.74 -80.43 -33.58
N GLU A 468 24.92 -80.03 -34.05
CA GLU A 468 25.83 -79.18 -33.30
C GLU A 468 25.45 -77.72 -33.52
N ILE A 469 24.87 -77.11 -32.50
CA ILE A 469 24.51 -75.70 -32.51
C ILE A 469 25.76 -74.91 -32.19
N ARG A 470 26.27 -74.19 -33.20
CA ARG A 470 27.51 -73.40 -33.12
C ARG A 470 27.25 -71.91 -33.14
N SER A 471 28.16 -71.14 -32.56
CA SER A 471 28.07 -69.68 -32.59
C SER A 471 28.25 -69.14 -34.01
N PRO A 472 27.34 -68.28 -34.52
CA PRO A 472 27.49 -67.65 -35.83
C PRO A 472 28.53 -66.53 -35.86
N MET A 473 28.93 -65.99 -34.70
CA MET A 473 29.86 -64.85 -34.58
C MET A 473 30.60 -64.85 -33.25
N ASP A 474 31.66 -64.05 -33.15
CA ASP A 474 32.33 -63.79 -31.87
C ASP A 474 31.44 -62.91 -30.96
N GLY A 475 31.37 -63.20 -29.67
CA GLY A 475 30.57 -62.40 -28.73
C GLY A 475 30.39 -63.00 -27.35
N ILE A 476 29.47 -62.40 -26.59
CA ILE A 476 29.03 -62.88 -25.27
C ILE A 476 27.63 -63.48 -25.39
N VAL A 477 27.36 -64.55 -24.66
CA VAL A 477 26.01 -65.10 -24.51
C VAL A 477 25.20 -64.19 -23.58
N VAL A 478 24.21 -63.48 -24.11
CA VAL A 478 23.35 -62.53 -23.38
C VAL A 478 22.21 -63.27 -22.68
N ALA A 479 21.56 -64.21 -23.38
CA ALA A 479 20.43 -64.98 -22.89
C ALA A 479 20.44 -66.41 -23.45
N GLY A 480 19.76 -67.33 -22.77
CA GLY A 480 19.69 -68.75 -23.15
C GLY A 480 20.33 -69.68 -22.12
N ASP A 481 19.79 -69.74 -20.90
CA ASP A 481 20.24 -70.71 -19.88
C ASP A 481 19.57 -72.08 -20.12
N LEU A 482 20.10 -72.81 -21.10
CA LEU A 482 19.60 -74.15 -21.43
C LEU A 482 20.20 -75.25 -20.55
N GLN A 483 21.17 -74.94 -19.68
CA GLN A 483 21.79 -75.94 -18.80
C GLN A 483 20.76 -76.55 -17.83
N ARG A 484 19.73 -75.78 -17.44
CA ARG A 484 18.68 -76.24 -16.51
C ARG A 484 17.61 -77.11 -17.17
N VAL A 485 17.57 -77.17 -18.49
CA VAL A 485 16.54 -77.87 -19.28
C VAL A 485 17.16 -78.92 -20.20
N GLN A 486 18.33 -79.44 -19.86
CA GLN A 486 18.95 -80.57 -20.55
C GLN A 486 17.96 -81.75 -20.63
N GLY A 487 17.81 -82.34 -21.82
CA GLY A 487 16.84 -83.39 -22.10
C GLY A 487 15.43 -82.89 -22.46
N ALA A 488 15.19 -81.58 -22.52
CA ALA A 488 13.91 -81.03 -22.96
C ALA A 488 13.74 -81.13 -24.49
N PRO A 489 12.51 -81.34 -24.98
CA PRO A 489 12.21 -81.22 -26.40
C PRO A 489 12.23 -79.75 -26.83
N LEU A 490 12.89 -79.48 -27.95
CA LEU A 490 13.00 -78.17 -28.59
C LEU A 490 12.22 -78.18 -29.90
N SER A 491 11.55 -77.08 -30.20
CA SER A 491 10.79 -76.90 -31.44
C SER A 491 11.57 -76.10 -32.48
N THR A 492 11.34 -76.38 -33.75
CA THR A 492 11.94 -75.63 -34.87
C THR A 492 11.67 -74.12 -34.73
N GLY A 493 12.72 -73.31 -34.79
CA GLY A 493 12.64 -71.86 -34.66
C GLY A 493 12.59 -71.34 -33.22
N GLU A 494 12.61 -72.22 -32.22
CA GLU A 494 12.72 -71.83 -30.82
C GLU A 494 14.08 -71.15 -30.55
N ASN A 495 14.06 -70.01 -29.84
CA ASN A 495 15.26 -69.24 -29.57
C ASN A 495 16.09 -69.88 -28.45
N LEU A 496 17.27 -70.40 -28.78
CA LEU A 496 18.13 -71.13 -27.86
C LEU A 496 19.09 -70.20 -27.14
N PHE A 497 19.79 -69.35 -27.91
CA PHE A 497 20.80 -68.43 -27.40
C PHE A 497 20.69 -67.08 -28.06
N GLU A 498 20.99 -66.02 -27.31
CA GLU A 498 21.19 -64.68 -27.83
C GLU A 498 22.66 -64.30 -27.67
N ILE A 499 23.35 -64.06 -28.78
CA ILE A 499 24.77 -63.74 -28.80
C ILE A 499 24.94 -62.31 -29.27
N ALA A 500 25.84 -61.57 -28.64
CA ALA A 500 26.10 -60.18 -28.97
C ALA A 500 27.60 -59.87 -28.98
N PRO A 501 28.11 -59.09 -29.96
CA PRO A 501 29.49 -58.64 -29.94
C PRO A 501 29.67 -57.60 -28.83
N LEU A 502 30.85 -57.59 -28.20
CA LEU A 502 31.16 -56.66 -27.11
C LEU A 502 31.81 -55.35 -27.60
N ASP A 503 32.24 -55.27 -28.85
CA ASP A 503 33.08 -54.17 -29.35
C ASP A 503 32.29 -52.86 -29.51
N GLU A 504 31.04 -52.97 -29.97
CA GLU A 504 30.15 -51.85 -30.21
C GLU A 504 28.89 -51.96 -29.36
N MET A 505 28.74 -51.02 -28.44
CA MET A 505 27.58 -50.90 -27.57
C MET A 505 26.71 -49.72 -27.98
N THR A 506 25.43 -49.82 -27.69
CA THR A 506 24.45 -48.75 -27.81
C THR A 506 23.96 -48.37 -26.43
N ILE A 507 23.91 -47.08 -26.16
CA ILE A 507 23.25 -46.53 -24.98
C ILE A 507 21.79 -46.33 -25.35
N GLU A 508 20.91 -47.12 -24.77
CA GLU A 508 19.47 -46.89 -24.81
C GLU A 508 19.10 -45.90 -23.71
N THR A 509 18.81 -44.66 -24.09
CA THR A 509 18.33 -43.63 -23.19
C THR A 509 16.81 -43.64 -23.16
N GLU A 510 16.23 -43.86 -21.99
CA GLU A 510 14.79 -43.87 -21.76
C GLU A 510 14.30 -42.44 -21.57
N ILE A 511 13.51 -41.96 -22.53
CA ILE A 511 12.97 -40.60 -22.55
C ILE A 511 11.50 -40.64 -22.16
N PRO A 512 11.12 -40.12 -20.97
CA PRO A 512 9.72 -39.92 -20.63
C PRO A 512 9.03 -38.99 -21.65
N ASP A 513 7.78 -39.27 -21.96
CA ASP A 513 6.98 -38.50 -22.94
C ASP A 513 6.99 -36.98 -22.67
N GLU A 514 6.92 -36.58 -21.39
CA GLU A 514 6.99 -35.18 -20.96
C GLU A 514 8.27 -34.45 -21.36
N LYS A 515 9.36 -35.18 -21.61
CA LYS A 515 10.68 -34.65 -21.94
C LYS A 515 11.01 -34.76 -23.43
N LEU A 516 10.25 -35.53 -24.21
CA LEU A 516 10.51 -35.79 -25.63
C LEU A 516 10.62 -34.48 -26.44
N ALA A 517 9.77 -33.49 -26.15
CA ALA A 517 9.74 -32.20 -26.85
C ALA A 517 11.08 -31.43 -26.81
N PHE A 518 11.95 -31.74 -25.86
CA PHE A 518 13.25 -31.07 -25.68
C PHE A 518 14.41 -31.79 -26.38
N LEU A 519 14.19 -33.03 -26.79
CA LEU A 519 15.24 -33.95 -27.21
C LEU A 519 15.23 -34.12 -28.73
N ARG A 520 16.43 -34.14 -29.32
CA ARG A 520 16.63 -34.26 -30.78
C ARG A 520 17.92 -35.03 -31.06
N SER A 521 17.96 -35.74 -32.18
CA SER A 521 19.20 -36.32 -32.71
C SER A 521 20.29 -35.26 -32.89
N GLY A 522 21.53 -35.65 -32.65
CA GLY A 522 22.73 -34.81 -32.69
C GLY A 522 23.04 -34.06 -31.39
N GLN A 523 22.20 -34.15 -30.36
CA GLN A 523 22.47 -33.50 -29.08
C GLN A 523 23.60 -34.23 -28.31
N LEU A 524 24.46 -33.46 -27.65
CA LEU A 524 25.53 -33.99 -26.81
C LEU A 524 24.94 -34.58 -25.52
N ILE A 525 25.32 -35.81 -25.21
CA ILE A 525 24.93 -36.52 -23.99
C ILE A 525 26.13 -36.82 -23.12
N ARG A 526 25.89 -36.82 -21.80
CA ARG A 526 26.87 -37.24 -20.80
C ARG A 526 26.33 -38.44 -20.03
N LEU A 527 26.92 -39.59 -20.27
CA LEU A 527 26.60 -40.83 -19.58
C LEU A 527 27.41 -40.95 -18.30
N ARG A 528 26.74 -41.35 -17.23
CA ARG A 528 27.35 -41.84 -15.99
C ARG A 528 26.71 -43.18 -15.65
N LEU A 529 27.52 -44.23 -15.53
CA LEU A 529 27.04 -45.56 -15.18
C LEU A 529 27.03 -45.75 -13.67
N ASP A 530 26.07 -46.52 -13.17
CA ASP A 530 25.97 -46.81 -11.74
C ASP A 530 27.16 -47.64 -11.24
N ALA A 531 27.70 -48.51 -12.11
CA ALA A 531 28.91 -49.28 -11.85
C ALA A 531 30.19 -48.43 -11.76
N TYR A 532 30.20 -47.21 -12.32
CA TYR A 532 31.37 -46.35 -12.41
C TYR A 532 31.02 -44.88 -12.11
N PRO A 533 30.72 -44.53 -10.84
CA PRO A 533 30.22 -43.20 -10.48
C PRO A 533 31.22 -42.06 -10.76
N ASP A 534 32.52 -42.36 -10.71
CA ASP A 534 33.61 -41.37 -10.88
C ASP A 534 33.96 -41.08 -12.34
N ARG A 535 33.41 -41.86 -13.30
CA ARG A 535 33.69 -41.71 -14.73
C ARG A 535 32.47 -41.16 -15.48
N GLN A 536 32.74 -40.36 -16.49
CA GLN A 536 31.71 -39.81 -17.39
C GLN A 536 32.16 -40.00 -18.83
N TRP A 537 31.24 -40.47 -19.65
CA TRP A 537 31.44 -40.61 -21.09
C TRP A 537 30.59 -39.59 -21.83
N GLN A 538 31.13 -39.06 -22.93
CA GLN A 538 30.43 -38.09 -23.77
C GLN A 538 30.24 -38.67 -25.16
N THR A 539 29.01 -38.63 -25.65
CA THR A 539 28.66 -39.04 -27.02
C THR A 539 27.46 -38.21 -27.48
N THR A 540 26.87 -38.52 -28.63
CA THR A 540 25.71 -37.82 -29.19
C THR A 540 24.53 -38.76 -29.38
N ILE A 541 23.31 -38.22 -29.34
CA ILE A 541 22.11 -38.96 -29.73
C ILE A 541 22.16 -39.22 -31.24
N ASP A 542 22.21 -40.48 -31.65
CA ASP A 542 22.20 -40.84 -33.06
C ASP A 542 20.76 -40.83 -33.60
N SER A 543 19.86 -41.55 -32.92
CA SER A 543 18.47 -41.70 -33.33
C SER A 543 17.53 -41.70 -32.13
N ILE A 544 16.27 -41.36 -32.36
CA ILE A 544 15.18 -41.50 -31.38
C ILE A 544 14.11 -42.33 -32.06
N ASN A 545 13.77 -43.48 -31.46
CA ASN A 545 12.74 -44.38 -31.98
C ASN A 545 11.38 -43.66 -31.95
N PRO A 546 10.65 -43.56 -33.08
CA PRO A 546 9.35 -42.90 -33.12
C PRO A 546 8.26 -43.64 -32.35
N ARG A 547 8.46 -44.93 -32.05
CA ARG A 547 7.51 -45.73 -31.28
C ARG A 547 7.88 -45.71 -29.81
N SER A 548 6.88 -45.51 -28.95
CA SER A 548 7.05 -45.60 -27.51
C SER A 548 6.91 -47.03 -27.01
N GLU A 549 7.58 -47.31 -25.89
CA GLU A 549 7.58 -48.58 -25.17
C GLU A 549 7.11 -48.35 -23.72
N ILE A 550 6.55 -49.38 -23.11
CA ILE A 550 6.21 -49.35 -21.68
C ILE A 550 7.39 -49.94 -20.92
N ARG A 551 8.06 -49.12 -20.10
CA ARG A 551 9.11 -49.55 -19.16
C ARG A 551 8.77 -49.02 -17.76
N ASP A 552 8.87 -49.88 -16.75
CA ASP A 552 8.51 -49.55 -15.36
C ASP A 552 7.14 -48.84 -15.23
N ASP A 553 6.13 -49.38 -15.93
CA ASP A 553 4.75 -48.84 -16.03
C ASP A 553 4.63 -47.40 -16.57
N GLN A 554 5.65 -46.90 -17.27
CA GLN A 554 5.66 -45.59 -17.89
C GLN A 554 5.90 -45.68 -19.40
N ASN A 555 5.24 -44.78 -20.14
CA ASN A 555 5.46 -44.66 -21.58
C ASN A 555 6.76 -43.88 -21.83
N VAL A 556 7.74 -44.54 -22.45
CA VAL A 556 9.06 -43.98 -22.74
C VAL A 556 9.41 -44.13 -24.22
N PHE A 557 10.17 -43.19 -24.73
CA PHE A 557 10.78 -43.25 -26.05
C PHE A 557 12.24 -43.63 -25.90
N ILE A 558 12.72 -44.52 -26.76
CA ILE A 558 14.11 -45.00 -26.71
C ILE A 558 14.96 -44.16 -27.66
N ALA A 559 15.98 -43.50 -27.14
CA ALA A 559 17.03 -42.88 -27.93
C ALA A 559 18.30 -43.70 -27.90
N GLU A 560 18.91 -43.88 -29.06
CA GLU A 560 20.12 -44.68 -29.25
C GLU A 560 21.34 -43.78 -29.40
N SER A 561 22.45 -44.17 -28.80
CA SER A 561 23.74 -43.49 -28.95
C SER A 561 24.87 -44.51 -28.96
N LEU A 562 25.76 -44.43 -29.94
CA LEU A 562 26.90 -45.33 -30.07
C LEU A 562 27.95 -45.08 -28.98
N LEU A 563 28.46 -46.18 -28.43
CA LEU A 563 29.50 -46.23 -27.42
C LEU A 563 30.51 -47.33 -27.79
N ALA A 564 31.73 -46.93 -28.12
CA ALA A 564 32.83 -47.87 -28.34
C ALA A 564 33.28 -48.51 -27.01
N ASN A 565 33.57 -49.81 -27.02
CA ASN A 565 33.97 -50.56 -25.85
C ASN A 565 35.43 -51.06 -25.93
N ASP A 566 36.37 -50.14 -26.21
CA ASP A 566 37.77 -50.46 -26.48
C ASP A 566 38.49 -51.29 -25.39
N GLN A 567 38.05 -51.21 -24.13
CA GLN A 567 38.64 -51.92 -22.99
C GLN A 567 37.78 -53.09 -22.49
N SER A 568 36.72 -53.46 -23.21
CA SER A 568 35.74 -54.49 -22.82
C SER A 568 35.16 -54.30 -21.41
N SER A 569 35.16 -53.06 -20.92
CA SER A 569 34.75 -52.70 -19.57
C SER A 569 33.24 -52.56 -19.41
N PHE A 570 32.53 -52.33 -20.51
CA PHE A 570 31.07 -52.26 -20.54
C PHE A 570 30.48 -53.65 -20.74
N ARG A 571 29.44 -53.96 -19.96
CA ARG A 571 28.66 -55.18 -20.10
C ARG A 571 27.22 -54.83 -20.48
N PRO A 572 26.55 -55.64 -21.32
CA PRO A 572 25.11 -55.52 -21.57
C PRO A 572 24.31 -55.49 -20.26
N GLY A 573 23.26 -54.68 -20.22
CA GLY A 573 22.38 -54.50 -19.06
C GLY A 573 22.89 -53.53 -17.98
N MET A 574 24.08 -52.93 -18.14
CA MET A 574 24.55 -51.89 -17.22
C MET A 574 23.65 -50.66 -17.26
N LYS A 575 23.13 -50.24 -16.09
CA LYS A 575 22.29 -49.04 -15.95
C LYS A 575 23.10 -47.81 -15.57
N GLY A 576 22.54 -46.65 -15.86
CA GLY A 576 23.11 -45.36 -15.52
C GLY A 576 22.19 -44.20 -15.82
N GLN A 577 22.72 -43.00 -15.65
CA GLN A 577 22.03 -41.75 -15.92
C GLN A 577 22.70 -41.00 -17.05
N VAL A 578 21.87 -40.46 -17.95
CA VAL A 578 22.31 -39.62 -19.05
C VAL A 578 21.81 -38.20 -18.85
N LYS A 579 22.71 -37.23 -18.99
CA LYS A 579 22.36 -35.81 -19.06
C LYS A 579 22.50 -35.33 -20.49
N VAL A 580 21.38 -34.98 -21.12
CA VAL A 580 21.34 -34.44 -22.49
C VAL A 580 21.43 -32.92 -22.45
N ASP A 581 22.30 -32.32 -23.26
CA ASP A 581 22.41 -30.88 -23.41
C ASP A 581 21.37 -30.36 -24.42
N VAL A 582 20.37 -29.63 -23.91
CA VAL A 582 19.24 -29.08 -24.70
C VAL A 582 19.53 -27.62 -25.13
N GLY A 583 20.74 -27.12 -24.84
CA GLY A 583 21.13 -25.75 -25.09
C GLY A 583 20.64 -24.78 -24.00
N LYS A 584 20.64 -23.49 -24.32
CA LYS A 584 20.34 -22.45 -23.33
C LYS A 584 18.84 -22.12 -23.28
N ARG A 585 18.28 -22.09 -22.07
CA ARG A 585 16.90 -21.67 -21.80
C ARG A 585 16.90 -20.55 -20.76
N ARG A 586 15.88 -19.68 -20.79
CA ARG A 586 15.74 -18.59 -19.82
C ARG A 586 15.48 -19.18 -18.43
N LEU A 587 16.18 -18.69 -17.41
CA LEU A 587 16.07 -19.22 -16.04
C LEU A 587 14.62 -19.23 -15.53
N GLY A 588 13.83 -18.20 -15.86
CA GLY A 588 12.42 -18.16 -15.47
C GLY A 588 11.58 -19.25 -16.12
N TRP A 589 11.88 -19.62 -17.36
CA TRP A 589 11.23 -20.78 -17.98
C TRP A 589 11.65 -22.09 -17.29
N ILE A 590 12.94 -22.26 -16.98
CA ILE A 590 13.46 -23.46 -16.29
C ILE A 590 12.78 -23.66 -14.92
N LEU A 591 12.57 -22.60 -14.14
CA LEU A 591 11.93 -22.67 -12.83
C LEU A 591 10.41 -22.93 -12.91
N PHE A 592 9.72 -22.27 -13.84
CA PHE A 592 8.26 -22.24 -13.85
C PHE A 592 7.60 -23.22 -14.85
N HIS A 593 8.32 -23.78 -15.83
CA HIS A 593 7.70 -24.65 -16.84
C HIS A 593 7.08 -25.93 -16.25
N ARG A 594 7.71 -26.57 -15.25
CA ARG A 594 7.17 -27.78 -14.60
C ARG A 594 5.84 -27.51 -13.89
N PRO A 595 5.76 -26.61 -12.90
CA PRO A 595 4.49 -26.33 -12.22
C PRO A 595 3.45 -25.77 -13.19
N TRP A 596 3.85 -24.95 -14.17
CA TRP A 596 2.93 -24.45 -15.20
C TRP A 596 2.32 -25.58 -16.02
N SER A 597 3.12 -26.58 -16.44
CA SER A 597 2.64 -27.74 -17.20
C SER A 597 1.72 -28.66 -16.38
N SER A 598 1.96 -28.79 -15.08
CA SER A 598 1.07 -29.53 -14.17
C SER A 598 -0.26 -28.79 -13.98
N LEU A 599 -0.20 -27.47 -13.78
CA LEU A 599 -1.37 -26.62 -13.62
C LEU A 599 -2.20 -26.58 -14.90
N SER A 600 -1.57 -26.45 -16.07
CA SER A 600 -2.29 -26.43 -17.35
C SER A 600 -2.99 -27.76 -17.64
N ARG A 601 -2.36 -28.89 -17.31
CA ARG A 601 -3.01 -30.22 -17.40
C ARG A 601 -4.22 -30.33 -16.46
N TRP A 602 -4.14 -29.73 -15.27
CA TRP A 602 -5.22 -29.72 -14.31
C TRP A 602 -6.42 -28.86 -14.74
N PHE A 603 -6.18 -27.71 -15.37
CA PHE A 603 -7.24 -26.82 -15.90
C PHE A 603 -7.79 -27.25 -17.27
N TRP A 604 -7.19 -28.24 -17.92
CA TRP A 604 -7.65 -28.78 -19.21
C TRP A 604 -8.72 -29.88 -19.07
N TRP A 605 -9.29 -30.03 -17.87
CA TRP A 605 -10.46 -30.87 -17.59
C TRP A 605 -11.78 -30.17 -17.91
#